data_AF-A0A495PXW6-F1
#
_entry.id   AF-A0A495PXW6-F1
#
_cell.length_a   1.000
_cell.length_b   1.000
_cell.length_c   1.000
_cell.angle_alpha   90.00
_cell.angle_beta   90.00
_cell.angle_gamma   90.00
#
_symmetry.space_group_name_H-M   'P 1'
#
loop_
_entity.id
_entity.type
_entity.pdbx_description
1 polymer ?
#
loop_
_entity_poly.entity_id
_entity_poly.type
_entity_poly.pdbx_seq_one_letter_code
_entity_poly.pdbx_strand_id
1 'polypeptide(L)'
;MASGFFALLDDVAALMDDVAVMGKLAGKKTAGILGDDLAVNAEKASGFISSREIPVLWAITKGSLLNKLIILPLAFLLSWLLPSAITVILLLGGLYLAYEGAEKIYEWIFPHHHETAKPELKEITKEEALSLEKEKIKSAIITDFILSVEIVIIALGTVASEALNIQIIVVTIIALVATVGVYGIVALIIRMDNFGAKLISLNDRNDSISDIIGRFLVNALPIVIKSLSVIGTIALLLVSGGIFVHNTPYFHGFTENIPSIIIEFLVGLVVGIVVLLIIKLLIKVWTKFFKPST
;
A
#
# COMPACT_ATOMS: atom_id res chain seq x y z
N MET A 1 45.64 25.53 5.76
CA MET A 1 44.87 24.70 4.81
C MET A 1 44.07 23.56 5.46
N ALA A 2 44.27 23.22 6.74
CA ALA A 2 43.43 22.23 7.42
C ALA A 2 42.02 22.74 7.81
N SER A 3 41.85 24.05 8.06
CA SER A 3 40.56 24.57 8.58
C SER A 3 39.40 24.49 7.59
N GLY A 4 39.66 24.54 6.27
CA GLY A 4 38.61 24.44 5.25
C GLY A 4 38.04 23.02 5.11
N PHE A 5 38.85 21.99 5.37
CA PHE A 5 38.39 20.59 5.37
C PHE A 5 37.52 20.28 6.59
N PHE A 6 37.91 20.77 7.77
CA PHE A 6 37.10 20.61 8.98
C PHE A 6 35.81 21.42 8.94
N ALA A 7 35.80 22.61 8.32
CA ALA A 7 34.58 23.36 8.10
C ALA A 7 33.57 22.62 7.20
N LEU A 8 34.04 21.98 6.11
CA LEU A 8 33.16 21.16 5.26
C LEU A 8 32.59 19.94 6.00
N LEU A 9 33.37 19.32 6.88
CA LEU A 9 32.87 18.21 7.71
C LEU A 9 31.85 18.69 8.74
N ASP A 10 32.04 19.89 9.30
CA ASP A 10 31.11 20.51 10.25
C ASP A 10 29.78 20.88 9.56
N ASP A 11 29.85 21.44 8.35
CA ASP A 11 28.67 21.72 7.51
C ASP A 11 27.90 20.44 7.16
N VAL A 12 28.62 19.35 6.84
CA VAL A 12 28.01 18.04 6.60
C VAL A 12 27.40 17.47 7.87
N ALA A 13 28.06 17.62 9.03
CA ALA A 13 27.56 17.14 10.31
C ALA A 13 26.28 17.88 10.72
N ALA A 14 26.25 19.21 10.57
CA ALA A 14 25.05 20.01 10.81
C ALA A 14 23.89 19.60 9.88
N LEU A 15 24.16 19.44 8.58
CA LEU A 15 23.17 18.97 7.61
C LEU A 15 22.63 17.58 7.97
N MET A 16 23.50 16.67 8.43
CA MET A 16 23.10 15.33 8.86
C MET A 16 22.26 15.34 10.14
N ASP A 17 22.50 16.27 11.06
CA ASP A 17 21.68 16.43 12.26
C ASP A 17 20.25 16.89 11.89
N ASP A 18 20.15 17.90 11.01
CA ASP A 18 18.86 18.37 10.50
C ASP A 18 18.10 17.26 9.76
N VAL A 19 18.81 16.50 8.90
CA VAL A 19 18.24 15.33 8.21
C VAL A 19 17.77 14.27 9.21
N ALA A 20 18.49 14.03 10.30
CA ALA A 20 18.09 13.05 11.31
C ALA A 20 16.85 13.49 12.09
N VAL A 21 16.79 14.77 12.51
CA VAL A 21 15.64 15.34 13.23
C VAL A 21 14.40 15.35 12.35
N MET A 22 14.54 15.87 11.13
CA MET A 22 13.44 15.98 10.18
C MET A 22 13.01 14.62 9.64
N GLY A 23 13.96 13.72 9.42
CA GLY A 23 13.71 12.32 9.08
C GLY A 23 12.90 11.61 10.17
N LYS A 24 13.23 11.82 11.45
CA LYS A 24 12.45 11.28 12.57
C LYS A 24 11.04 11.85 12.62
N LEU A 25 10.87 13.16 12.39
CA LEU A 25 9.55 13.79 12.39
C LEU A 25 8.70 13.31 11.21
N ALA A 26 9.27 13.29 10.00
CA ALA A 26 8.62 12.79 8.80
C ALA A 26 8.23 11.32 8.97
N GLY A 27 9.15 10.48 9.46
CA GLY A 27 8.90 9.07 9.75
C GLY A 27 7.79 8.86 10.79
N LYS A 28 7.72 9.70 11.83
CA LYS A 28 6.63 9.66 12.82
C LYS A 28 5.28 10.01 12.19
N LYS A 29 5.24 11.01 11.31
CA LYS A 29 4.00 11.42 10.61
C LYS A 29 3.57 10.40 9.54
N THR A 30 4.51 9.70 8.93
CA THR A 30 4.20 8.65 7.94
C THR A 30 4.00 7.26 8.57
N ALA A 31 4.28 7.07 9.86
CA ALA A 31 4.19 5.74 10.49
C ALA A 31 2.81 5.09 10.40
N GLY A 32 1.72 5.88 10.54
CA GLY A 32 0.36 5.37 10.39
C GLY A 32 0.10 4.86 8.98
N ILE A 33 0.36 5.71 7.98
CA ILE A 33 0.16 5.37 6.57
C ILE A 33 1.10 4.25 6.08
N LEU A 34 2.29 4.10 6.67
CA LEU A 34 3.20 2.98 6.41
C LEU A 34 2.64 1.65 6.93
N GLY A 35 1.90 1.68 8.05
CA GLY A 35 1.18 0.52 8.56
C GLY A 35 0.06 0.10 7.62
N ASP A 36 -0.69 1.07 7.09
CA ASP A 36 -1.72 0.84 6.09
C ASP A 36 -1.13 0.31 4.77
N ASP A 37 -0.03 0.90 4.29
CA ASP A 37 0.71 0.46 3.10
C ASP A 37 1.19 -0.99 3.26
N LEU A 38 1.64 -1.37 4.45
CA LEU A 38 2.00 -2.74 4.76
C LEU A 38 0.81 -3.68 4.70
N ALA A 39 -0.32 -3.32 5.29
CA ALA A 39 -1.54 -4.14 5.24
C ALA A 39 -2.03 -4.35 3.80
N VAL A 40 -2.08 -3.27 3.01
CA VAL A 40 -2.54 -3.32 1.61
C VAL A 40 -1.57 -4.13 0.75
N ASN A 41 -0.26 -3.91 0.88
CA ASN A 41 0.73 -4.69 0.11
C ASN A 41 0.76 -6.17 0.54
N ALA A 42 0.60 -6.45 1.83
CA ALA A 42 0.51 -7.81 2.34
C ALA A 42 -0.72 -8.53 1.78
N GLU A 43 -1.89 -7.86 1.77
CA GLU A 43 -3.10 -8.38 1.13
C GLU A 43 -2.84 -8.70 -0.34
N LYS A 44 -2.34 -7.71 -1.11
CA LYS A 44 -2.11 -7.85 -2.56
C LYS A 44 -1.13 -9.00 -2.87
N ALA A 45 -0.09 -9.19 -2.05
CA ALA A 45 0.91 -10.23 -2.24
C ALA A 45 0.46 -11.63 -1.78
N SER A 46 -0.50 -11.73 -0.86
CA SER A 46 -0.97 -13.00 -0.30
C SER A 46 -1.97 -13.79 -1.19
N GLY A 47 -2.50 -13.15 -2.24
CA GLY A 47 -3.52 -13.73 -3.14
C GLY A 47 -2.98 -14.44 -4.40
N PHE A 48 -1.69 -14.77 -4.42
CA PHE A 48 -1.02 -15.46 -5.54
C PHE A 48 -0.86 -16.96 -5.26
N ILE A 49 -0.66 -17.76 -6.31
CA ILE A 49 -0.41 -19.21 -6.16
C ILE A 49 0.86 -19.38 -5.31
N SER A 50 0.83 -20.23 -4.27
CA SER A 50 1.86 -20.32 -3.23
C SER A 50 3.30 -20.54 -3.72
N SER A 51 3.50 -21.05 -4.94
CA SER A 51 4.83 -21.22 -5.54
C SER A 51 5.38 -19.96 -6.24
N ARG A 52 4.58 -18.91 -6.41
CA ARG A 52 4.90 -17.68 -7.17
C ARG A 52 4.93 -16.41 -6.31
N GLU A 53 4.62 -16.49 -5.03
CA GLU A 53 4.49 -15.32 -4.15
C GLU A 53 5.77 -14.47 -4.08
N ILE A 54 6.95 -15.09 -3.97
CA ILE A 54 8.24 -14.36 -3.89
C ILE A 54 8.64 -13.71 -5.23
N PRO A 55 8.62 -14.41 -6.39
CA PRO A 55 8.86 -13.78 -7.69
C PRO A 55 7.91 -12.61 -7.97
N VAL A 56 6.64 -12.76 -7.60
CA VAL A 56 5.62 -11.72 -7.75
C VAL A 56 5.91 -10.53 -6.84
N LEU A 57 6.20 -10.76 -5.56
CA LEU A 57 6.58 -9.71 -4.62
C LEU A 57 7.79 -8.93 -5.11
N TRP A 58 8.77 -9.61 -5.72
CA TRP A 58 9.93 -8.97 -6.32
C TRP A 58 9.59 -8.13 -7.55
N ALA A 59 8.65 -8.58 -8.39
CA ALA A 59 8.16 -7.80 -9.51
C ALA A 59 7.44 -6.52 -9.03
N ILE A 60 6.60 -6.64 -8.00
CA ILE A 60 5.93 -5.51 -7.36
C ILE A 60 6.97 -4.55 -6.75
N THR A 61 7.94 -5.06 -5.99
CA THR A 61 9.01 -4.26 -5.38
C THR A 61 9.80 -3.45 -6.41
N LYS A 62 10.15 -4.07 -7.55
CA LYS A 62 10.84 -3.38 -8.66
C LYS A 62 9.97 -2.30 -9.29
N GLY A 63 8.69 -2.60 -9.51
CA GLY A 63 7.71 -1.62 -10.01
C GLY A 63 7.58 -0.43 -9.06
N SER A 64 7.44 -0.70 -7.77
CA SER A 64 7.36 0.29 -6.69
C SER A 64 8.60 1.19 -6.62
N LEU A 65 9.79 0.62 -6.77
CA LEU A 65 11.04 1.40 -6.79
C LEU A 65 11.10 2.34 -8.01
N LEU A 66 10.68 1.86 -9.19
CA LEU A 66 10.58 2.70 -10.39
C LEU A 66 9.53 3.80 -10.23
N ASN A 67 8.37 3.48 -9.63
CA ASN A 67 7.35 4.48 -9.30
C ASN A 67 7.94 5.59 -8.43
N LYS A 68 8.65 5.23 -7.36
CA LYS A 68 9.25 6.23 -6.44
C LYS A 68 10.32 7.08 -7.12
N LEU A 69 11.10 6.52 -8.03
CA LEU A 69 12.07 7.26 -8.85
C LEU A 69 11.38 8.31 -9.74
N ILE A 70 10.14 8.09 -10.17
CA ILE A 70 9.34 9.03 -10.96
C ILE A 70 8.60 10.03 -10.05
N ILE A 71 8.00 9.54 -8.95
CA ILE A 71 7.21 10.33 -8.01
C ILE A 71 8.08 11.40 -7.36
N LEU A 72 9.29 11.07 -6.90
CA LEU A 72 10.13 12.00 -6.16
C LEU A 72 10.43 13.29 -6.96
N PRO A 73 11.05 13.24 -8.16
CA PRO A 73 11.27 14.44 -8.97
C PRO A 73 9.98 15.19 -9.31
N LEU A 74 8.91 14.45 -9.63
CA LEU A 74 7.63 15.06 -10.01
C LEU A 74 6.98 15.79 -8.82
N ALA A 75 7.06 15.21 -7.62
CA ALA A 75 6.54 15.82 -6.40
C ALA A 75 7.30 17.10 -6.05
N PHE A 76 8.64 17.09 -6.12
CA PHE A 76 9.43 18.32 -5.92
C PHE A 76 9.08 19.39 -6.97
N LEU A 77 8.98 19.00 -8.25
CA LEU A 77 8.64 19.94 -9.32
C LEU A 77 7.22 20.52 -9.16
N LEU A 78 6.23 19.67 -8.89
CA LEU A 78 4.84 20.09 -8.67
C LEU A 78 4.70 20.93 -7.40
N SER A 79 5.47 20.63 -6.34
CA SER A 79 5.43 21.41 -5.10
C SER A 79 5.90 22.85 -5.29
N TRP A 80 6.77 23.09 -6.27
CA TRP A 80 7.22 24.43 -6.62
C TRP A 80 6.29 25.12 -7.63
N LEU A 81 5.83 24.38 -8.65
CA LEU A 81 5.13 24.97 -9.79
C LEU A 81 3.60 25.05 -9.60
N LEU A 82 2.99 24.00 -9.04
CA LEU A 82 1.54 23.88 -8.93
C LEU A 82 1.14 22.95 -7.76
N PRO A 83 1.25 23.40 -6.49
CA PRO A 83 0.93 22.58 -5.32
C PRO A 83 -0.50 22.02 -5.33
N SER A 84 -1.46 22.75 -5.91
CA SER A 84 -2.86 22.31 -6.01
C SER A 84 -3.03 21.05 -6.87
N ALA A 85 -2.15 20.81 -7.84
CA ALA A 85 -2.19 19.60 -8.66
C ALA A 85 -1.92 18.34 -7.83
N ILE A 86 -1.08 18.44 -6.80
CA ILE A 86 -0.78 17.35 -5.88
C ILE A 86 -2.06 16.88 -5.19
N THR A 87 -2.84 17.83 -4.65
CA THR A 87 -4.12 17.53 -4.01
C THR A 87 -5.10 16.87 -4.98
N VAL A 88 -5.20 17.35 -6.22
CA VAL A 88 -6.09 16.75 -7.23
C VAL A 88 -5.67 15.31 -7.55
N ILE A 89 -4.38 15.05 -7.75
CA ILE A 89 -3.85 13.71 -8.01
C ILE A 89 -4.16 12.77 -6.84
N LEU A 90 -3.95 13.23 -5.60
CA LEU A 90 -4.27 12.47 -4.40
C LEU A 90 -5.76 12.15 -4.33
N LEU A 91 -6.65 13.14 -4.51
CA LEU A 91 -8.09 12.91 -4.44
C LEU A 91 -8.56 11.92 -5.50
N LEU A 92 -8.00 11.96 -6.71
CA LEU A 92 -8.28 10.96 -7.75
C LEU A 92 -7.81 9.56 -7.35
N GLY A 93 -6.62 9.44 -6.76
CA GLY A 93 -6.14 8.19 -6.18
C GLY A 93 -7.03 7.70 -5.03
N GLY A 94 -7.45 8.61 -4.15
CA GLY A 94 -8.38 8.33 -3.06
C GLY A 94 -9.72 7.79 -3.55
N LEU A 95 -10.28 8.34 -4.63
CA LEU A 95 -11.49 7.80 -5.27
C LEU A 95 -11.29 6.35 -5.75
N TYR A 96 -10.14 6.04 -6.36
CA TYR A 96 -9.82 4.68 -6.80
C TYR A 96 -9.71 3.71 -5.62
N LEU A 97 -9.02 4.09 -4.54
CA LEU A 97 -8.88 3.25 -3.34
C LEU A 97 -10.23 3.05 -2.62
N ALA A 98 -11.04 4.10 -2.51
CA ALA A 98 -12.39 4.03 -1.96
C ALA A 98 -13.27 3.07 -2.78
N TYR A 99 -13.20 3.16 -4.11
CA TYR A 99 -13.88 2.24 -5.00
C TYR A 99 -13.45 0.79 -4.76
N GLU A 100 -12.13 0.52 -4.76
CA GLU A 100 -11.62 -0.84 -4.58
C GLU A 100 -12.02 -1.43 -3.21
N GLY A 101 -11.90 -0.63 -2.14
CA GLY A 101 -12.31 -1.05 -0.81
C GLY A 101 -13.81 -1.34 -0.71
N ALA A 102 -14.66 -0.48 -1.28
CA ALA A 102 -16.11 -0.68 -1.30
C ALA A 102 -16.53 -1.86 -2.18
N GLU A 103 -15.84 -2.10 -3.30
CA GLU A 103 -16.06 -3.25 -4.17
C GLU A 103 -15.82 -4.57 -3.44
N LYS A 104 -14.70 -4.69 -2.73
CA LYS A 104 -14.40 -5.86 -1.90
C LYS A 104 -15.44 -6.11 -0.81
N ILE A 105 -15.88 -5.05 -0.12
CA ILE A 105 -16.96 -5.16 0.88
C ILE A 105 -18.26 -5.62 0.22
N TYR A 106 -18.59 -5.05 -0.94
CA TYR A 106 -19.79 -5.41 -1.68
C TYR A 106 -19.76 -6.88 -2.13
N GLU A 107 -18.66 -7.37 -2.65
CA GLU A 107 -18.48 -8.78 -3.04
C GLU A 107 -18.58 -9.73 -1.85
N TRP A 108 -18.10 -9.31 -0.69
CA TRP A 108 -18.19 -10.09 0.54
C TRP A 108 -19.62 -10.17 1.10
N ILE A 109 -20.40 -9.07 1.04
CA ILE A 109 -21.79 -9.00 1.52
C ILE A 109 -22.77 -9.64 0.53
N PHE A 110 -22.57 -9.38 -0.76
CA PHE A 110 -23.34 -9.95 -1.85
C PHE A 110 -22.41 -10.86 -2.64
N PRO A 111 -22.07 -12.05 -2.13
CA PRO A 111 -21.40 -13.05 -2.93
C PRO A 111 -22.33 -13.33 -4.09
N HIS A 112 -21.98 -12.80 -5.27
CA HIS A 112 -22.73 -13.16 -6.45
C HIS A 112 -22.52 -14.66 -6.53
N HIS A 113 -23.62 -15.41 -6.52
CA HIS A 113 -23.63 -16.61 -7.33
C HIS A 113 -23.45 -16.12 -8.78
N HIS A 114 -22.25 -15.64 -9.14
CA HIS A 114 -21.60 -16.33 -10.22
C HIS A 114 -21.72 -17.76 -9.79
N GLU A 115 -22.54 -18.51 -10.53
CA GLU A 115 -22.42 -19.94 -10.54
C GLU A 115 -20.97 -20.21 -10.20
N THR A 116 -20.76 -20.79 -9.03
CA THR A 116 -19.82 -21.87 -9.02
C THR A 116 -20.36 -22.79 -10.13
N ALA A 117 -20.02 -22.51 -11.40
CA ALA A 117 -18.93 -23.24 -11.98
C ALA A 117 -18.04 -23.57 -10.79
N LYS A 118 -18.37 -24.73 -10.19
CA LYS A 118 -17.37 -25.70 -9.81
C LYS A 118 -16.18 -25.42 -10.72
N PRO A 119 -14.95 -25.52 -10.26
CA PRO A 119 -13.92 -25.82 -11.23
C PRO A 119 -14.36 -27.15 -11.90
N GLU A 120 -15.22 -27.10 -12.94
CA GLU A 120 -14.81 -27.55 -14.24
C GLU A 120 -13.39 -27.07 -14.31
N LEU A 121 -12.53 -28.06 -14.17
CA LEU A 121 -11.16 -28.04 -14.59
C LEU A 121 -11.17 -27.58 -16.07
N LYS A 122 -11.57 -26.34 -16.36
CA LYS A 122 -10.97 -25.59 -17.42
C LYS A 122 -9.57 -25.45 -16.91
N GLU A 123 -8.71 -26.33 -17.41
CA GLU A 123 -7.29 -26.18 -17.35
C GLU A 123 -7.01 -24.76 -17.82
N ILE A 124 -6.89 -23.83 -16.88
CA ILE A 124 -6.51 -22.46 -17.18
C ILE A 124 -5.20 -22.62 -17.91
N THR A 125 -5.18 -22.21 -19.17
CA THR A 125 -4.00 -22.39 -19.99
C THR A 125 -2.85 -21.67 -19.29
N LYS A 126 -1.61 -22.19 -19.33
CA LYS A 126 -0.48 -21.51 -18.66
C LYS A 126 -0.39 -20.02 -19.05
N GLU A 127 -0.81 -19.67 -20.26
CA GLU A 127 -0.89 -18.31 -20.78
C GLU A 127 -1.96 -17.45 -20.08
N GLU A 128 -3.14 -18.00 -19.79
CA GLU A 128 -4.22 -17.33 -19.06
C GLU A 128 -3.88 -17.15 -17.58
N ALA A 129 -3.21 -18.13 -16.96
CA ALA A 129 -2.72 -17.99 -15.59
C ALA A 129 -1.65 -16.87 -15.49
N LEU A 130 -0.77 -16.77 -16.48
CA LEU A 130 0.26 -15.73 -16.55
C LEU A 130 -0.32 -14.34 -16.84
N SER A 131 -1.40 -14.24 -17.63
CA SER A 131 -2.04 -12.93 -17.89
C SER A 131 -2.74 -12.40 -16.64
N LEU A 132 -3.46 -13.25 -15.90
CA LEU A 132 -4.08 -12.89 -14.62
C LEU A 132 -3.03 -12.50 -13.57
N GLU A 133 -1.88 -13.19 -13.52
CA GLU A 133 -0.79 -12.82 -12.62
C GLU A 133 -0.23 -11.43 -12.95
N LYS A 134 0.00 -11.14 -14.24
CA LYS A 134 0.47 -9.82 -14.69
C LYS A 134 -0.53 -8.70 -14.37
N GLU A 135 -1.83 -8.96 -14.55
CA GLU A 135 -2.88 -8.00 -14.23
C GLU A 135 -2.91 -7.69 -12.73
N LYS A 136 -2.83 -8.72 -11.88
CA LYS A 136 -2.72 -8.55 -10.42
C LYS A 136 -1.47 -7.77 -10.01
N ILE A 137 -0.31 -8.07 -10.61
CA ILE A 137 0.93 -7.31 -10.37
C ILE A 137 0.74 -5.84 -10.76
N LYS A 138 0.14 -5.58 -11.93
CA LYS A 138 -0.11 -4.20 -12.39
C LYS A 138 -1.05 -3.46 -11.44
N SER A 139 -2.13 -4.09 -10.99
CA SER A 139 -3.03 -3.49 -10.00
C SER A 139 -2.29 -3.18 -8.70
N ALA A 140 -1.49 -4.12 -8.18
CA ALA A 140 -0.70 -3.90 -6.97
C ALA A 140 0.28 -2.72 -7.10
N ILE A 141 0.95 -2.59 -8.26
CA ILE A 141 1.85 -1.46 -8.55
C ILE A 141 1.08 -0.13 -8.61
N ILE A 142 -0.16 -0.10 -9.11
CA ILE A 142 -1.00 1.11 -9.13
C ILE A 142 -1.41 1.50 -7.70
N THR A 143 -1.82 0.52 -6.89
CA THR A 143 -2.17 0.76 -5.48
C THR A 143 -0.96 1.30 -4.71
N ASP A 144 0.22 0.69 -4.86
CA ASP A 144 1.48 1.16 -4.26
C ASP A 144 1.87 2.56 -4.79
N PHE A 145 1.62 2.87 -6.06
CA PHE A 145 1.86 4.22 -6.59
C PHE A 145 1.05 5.26 -5.81
N ILE A 146 -0.25 5.01 -5.59
CA ILE A 146 -1.13 5.94 -4.86
C ILE A 146 -0.65 6.11 -3.41
N LEU A 147 -0.38 5.00 -2.72
CA LEU A 147 0.13 4.99 -1.34
C LEU A 147 1.49 5.70 -1.23
N SER A 148 2.39 5.46 -2.19
CA SER A 148 3.70 6.10 -2.26
C SER A 148 3.60 7.60 -2.46
N VAL A 149 2.69 8.07 -3.30
CA VAL A 149 2.44 9.50 -3.52
C VAL A 149 2.00 10.15 -2.20
N GLU A 150 1.09 9.54 -1.46
CA GLU A 150 0.65 10.05 -0.16
C GLU A 150 1.79 10.11 0.87
N ILE A 151 2.58 9.04 1.02
CA ILE A 151 3.75 9.01 1.91
C ILE A 151 4.72 10.14 1.56
N VAL A 152 5.02 10.31 0.27
CA VAL A 152 5.95 11.35 -0.22
C VAL A 152 5.41 12.74 0.09
N ILE A 153 4.10 12.97 -0.05
CA ILE A 153 3.49 14.28 0.21
C ILE A 153 3.44 14.60 1.70
N ILE A 154 3.10 13.63 2.55
CA ILE A 154 3.15 13.82 4.02
C ILE A 154 4.58 14.12 4.46
N ALA A 155 5.56 13.38 3.93
CA ALA A 155 6.97 13.63 4.20
C ALA A 155 7.39 15.03 3.73
N LEU A 156 7.06 15.40 2.48
CA LEU A 156 7.38 16.70 1.90
C LEU A 156 6.74 17.85 2.66
N GLY A 157 5.47 17.72 3.05
CA GLY A 157 4.76 18.70 3.89
C GLY A 157 5.37 18.85 5.29
N THR A 158 6.06 17.82 5.79
CA THR A 158 6.74 17.87 7.09
C THR A 158 8.03 18.69 7.03
N VAL A 159 8.72 18.66 5.89
CA VAL A 159 10.00 19.35 5.67
C VAL A 159 9.85 20.58 4.77
N ALA A 160 8.62 21.04 4.51
CA ALA A 160 8.35 22.12 3.56
C ALA A 160 9.02 23.45 3.93
N SER A 161 9.32 23.67 5.22
CA SER A 161 10.01 24.86 5.71
C SER A 161 11.54 24.74 5.69
N GLU A 162 12.08 23.57 5.37
CA GLU A 162 13.52 23.31 5.33
C GLU A 162 14.14 23.65 3.97
N ALA A 163 15.46 23.74 3.95
CA ALA A 163 16.20 23.92 2.70
C ALA A 163 16.03 22.71 1.75
N LEU A 164 16.05 22.97 0.44
CA LEU A 164 15.75 21.97 -0.60
C LEU A 164 16.63 20.71 -0.50
N ASN A 165 17.89 20.85 -0.10
CA ASN A 165 18.80 19.74 0.15
C ASN A 165 18.28 18.78 1.24
N ILE A 166 17.81 19.33 2.37
CA ILE A 166 17.23 18.56 3.47
C ILE A 166 15.94 17.89 3.00
N GLN A 167 15.08 18.62 2.28
CA GLN A 167 13.84 18.07 1.74
C GLN A 167 14.09 16.85 0.84
N ILE A 168 15.02 16.97 -0.11
CA ILE A 168 15.38 15.89 -1.03
C ILE A 168 15.89 14.67 -0.25
N ILE A 169 16.81 14.86 0.68
CA ILE A 169 17.42 13.76 1.43
C ILE A 169 16.38 13.07 2.31
N VAL A 170 15.62 13.82 3.10
CA VAL A 170 14.63 13.27 4.04
C VAL A 170 13.54 12.49 3.30
N VAL A 171 12.91 13.10 2.29
CA VAL A 171 11.81 12.46 1.56
C VAL A 171 12.29 11.22 0.81
N THR A 172 13.52 11.25 0.25
CA THR A 172 14.13 10.08 -0.39
C THR A 172 14.38 8.96 0.61
N ILE A 173 14.93 9.26 1.80
CA ILE A 173 15.15 8.27 2.86
C ILE A 173 13.81 7.62 3.26
N ILE A 174 12.77 8.43 3.50
CA ILE A 174 11.45 7.91 3.86
C ILE A 174 10.89 7.00 2.77
N ALA A 175 10.96 7.39 1.50
CA ALA A 175 10.47 6.57 0.40
C ALA A 175 11.23 5.23 0.27
N LEU A 176 12.54 5.22 0.48
CA LEU A 176 13.36 4.01 0.46
C LEU A 176 13.08 3.10 1.67
N VAL A 177 13.00 3.69 2.87
CA VAL A 177 12.65 2.96 4.11
C VAL A 177 11.26 2.36 4.00
N ALA A 178 10.30 3.08 3.44
CA ALA A 178 8.96 2.55 3.16
C ALA A 178 9.04 1.30 2.27
N THR A 179 9.76 1.39 1.15
CA THR A 179 9.91 0.27 0.20
C THR A 179 10.55 -0.94 0.87
N VAL A 180 11.72 -0.75 1.49
CA VAL A 180 12.47 -1.87 2.08
C VAL A 180 11.74 -2.44 3.29
N GLY A 181 11.18 -1.57 4.14
CA GLY A 181 10.47 -1.95 5.35
C GLY A 181 9.19 -2.72 5.04
N VAL A 182 8.32 -2.16 4.20
CA VAL A 182 7.03 -2.77 3.86
C VAL A 182 7.23 -4.08 3.12
N TYR A 183 7.94 -4.09 2.00
CA TYR A 183 8.14 -5.33 1.23
C TYR A 183 9.01 -6.34 1.99
N GLY A 184 9.93 -5.89 2.83
CA GLY A 184 10.71 -6.76 3.71
C GLY A 184 9.82 -7.48 4.72
N ILE A 185 8.91 -6.77 5.40
CA ILE A 185 7.98 -7.37 6.36
C ILE A 185 7.00 -8.29 5.64
N VAL A 186 6.46 -7.89 4.49
CA VAL A 186 5.57 -8.73 3.67
C VAL A 186 6.28 -10.03 3.26
N ALA A 187 7.55 -9.96 2.83
CA ALA A 187 8.33 -11.14 2.51
C ALA A 187 8.53 -12.06 3.71
N LEU A 188 8.72 -11.51 4.91
CA LEU A 188 8.84 -12.30 6.14
C LEU A 188 7.53 -13.02 6.49
N ILE A 189 6.39 -12.32 6.36
CA ILE A 189 5.07 -12.91 6.61
C ILE A 189 4.82 -14.07 5.66
N ILE A 190 5.09 -13.88 4.37
CA ILE A 190 4.88 -14.90 3.34
C ILE A 190 5.80 -16.10 3.55
N ARG A 191 7.04 -15.89 3.98
CA ARG A 191 8.01 -16.99 4.22
C ARG A 191 7.82 -17.73 5.54
N MET A 192 6.80 -17.39 6.30
CA MET A 192 6.51 -18.00 7.59
C MET A 192 6.29 -19.52 7.47
N ASP A 193 5.67 -19.99 6.38
CA ASP A 193 5.45 -21.41 6.11
C ASP A 193 6.74 -22.20 5.85
N ASN A 194 7.60 -21.69 4.98
CA ASN A 194 8.84 -22.33 4.55
C ASN A 194 9.83 -22.36 5.72
N PHE A 195 9.85 -21.30 6.53
CA PHE A 195 10.61 -21.27 7.77
C PHE A 195 10.04 -22.28 8.79
N GLY A 196 8.71 -22.36 8.92
CA GLY A 196 8.04 -23.33 9.78
C GLY A 196 8.32 -24.79 9.38
N ALA A 197 8.20 -25.12 8.10
CA ALA A 197 8.51 -26.43 7.56
C ALA A 197 9.99 -26.80 7.78
N LYS A 198 10.89 -25.83 7.58
CA LYS A 198 12.32 -26.03 7.87
C LYS A 198 12.57 -26.31 9.34
N LEU A 199 11.92 -25.57 10.26
CA LEU A 199 12.04 -25.79 11.70
C LEU A 199 11.59 -27.20 12.12
N ILE A 200 10.53 -27.73 11.50
CA ILE A 200 10.06 -29.10 11.73
C ILE A 200 11.10 -30.11 11.23
N SER A 201 11.75 -29.85 10.09
CA SER A 201 12.74 -30.76 9.52
C SER A 201 14.17 -30.58 10.08
N LEU A 202 14.39 -29.71 11.07
CA LEU A 202 15.73 -29.42 11.59
C LEU A 202 16.30 -30.53 12.48
N ASN A 203 15.47 -31.41 12.99
CA ASN A 203 15.87 -32.45 13.93
C ASN A 203 15.07 -33.74 13.71
N ASP A 204 15.66 -34.88 14.05
CA ASP A 204 15.03 -36.20 13.89
C ASP A 204 14.14 -36.61 15.09
N ARG A 205 13.94 -35.72 16.07
CA ARG A 205 13.13 -36.00 17.25
C ARG A 205 11.69 -35.61 16.96
N ASN A 206 10.75 -36.42 17.42
CA ASN A 206 9.35 -36.03 17.44
C ASN A 206 9.12 -35.10 18.65
N ASP A 207 8.46 -33.96 18.41
CA ASP A 207 7.99 -32.99 19.43
C ASP A 207 9.08 -32.15 20.10
N SER A 208 10.09 -31.77 19.33
CA SER A 208 11.04 -30.76 19.79
C SER A 208 10.39 -29.35 19.85
N ILE A 209 11.03 -28.43 20.57
CA ILE A 209 10.59 -27.01 20.60
C ILE A 209 10.56 -26.42 19.18
N SER A 210 11.50 -26.81 18.29
CA SER A 210 11.48 -26.33 16.90
C SER A 210 10.28 -26.86 16.13
N ASP A 211 9.84 -28.08 16.39
CA ASP A 211 8.66 -28.65 15.75
C ASP A 211 7.38 -27.96 16.22
N ILE A 212 7.30 -27.63 17.52
CA ILE A 212 6.17 -26.89 18.09
C ILE A 212 6.07 -25.50 17.44
N ILE A 213 7.19 -24.77 17.38
CA ILE A 213 7.24 -23.45 16.73
C ILE A 213 6.93 -23.60 15.24
N GLY A 214 7.53 -24.57 14.56
CA GLY A 214 7.34 -24.78 13.12
C GLY A 214 5.89 -25.11 12.76
N ARG A 215 5.24 -25.99 13.53
CA ARG A 215 3.80 -26.29 13.38
C ARG A 215 2.93 -25.08 13.65
N PHE A 216 3.26 -24.28 14.66
CA PHE A 216 2.56 -23.02 14.93
C PHE A 216 2.63 -22.06 13.72
N LEU A 217 3.83 -21.86 13.15
CA LEU A 217 4.01 -20.96 12.00
C LEU A 217 3.25 -21.43 10.76
N VAL A 218 3.31 -22.73 10.42
CA VAL A 218 2.58 -23.30 9.28
C VAL A 218 1.07 -23.18 9.48
N ASN A 219 0.57 -23.46 10.68
CA ASN A 219 -0.86 -23.38 11.00
C ASN A 219 -1.36 -21.93 11.14
N ALA A 220 -0.49 -20.98 11.48
CA ALA A 220 -0.82 -19.57 11.57
C ALA A 220 -0.96 -18.91 10.19
N LEU A 221 -0.24 -19.38 9.16
CA LEU A 221 -0.24 -18.74 7.84
C LEU A 221 -1.64 -18.57 7.24
N PRO A 222 -2.53 -19.59 7.19
CA PRO A 222 -3.88 -19.41 6.65
C PRO A 222 -4.70 -18.34 7.38
N ILE A 223 -4.51 -18.23 8.70
CA ILE A 223 -5.19 -17.23 9.54
C ILE A 223 -4.65 -15.85 9.22
N VAL A 224 -3.33 -15.71 9.08
CA VAL A 224 -2.68 -14.45 8.71
C VAL A 224 -3.15 -13.99 7.33
N ILE A 225 -3.12 -14.85 6.31
CA ILE A 225 -3.58 -14.52 4.95
C ILE A 225 -5.05 -14.07 4.96
N LYS A 226 -5.93 -14.81 5.65
CA LYS A 226 -7.34 -14.44 5.75
C LYS A 226 -7.55 -13.11 6.48
N SER A 227 -6.77 -12.86 7.53
CA SER A 227 -6.83 -11.62 8.30
C SER A 227 -6.33 -10.42 7.47
N LEU A 228 -5.26 -10.61 6.69
CA LEU A 228 -4.71 -9.58 5.81
C LEU A 228 -5.71 -9.11 4.75
N SER A 229 -6.57 -9.98 4.23
CA SER A 229 -7.63 -9.57 3.31
C SER A 229 -8.62 -8.57 3.95
N VAL A 230 -8.99 -8.81 5.21
CA VAL A 230 -9.89 -7.92 5.94
C VAL A 230 -9.17 -6.62 6.33
N ILE A 231 -7.97 -6.74 6.90
CA ILE A 231 -7.18 -5.58 7.35
C ILE A 231 -6.80 -4.71 6.14
N GLY A 232 -6.38 -5.31 5.03
CA GLY A 232 -6.06 -4.59 3.78
C GLY A 232 -7.28 -3.86 3.21
N THR A 233 -8.46 -4.46 3.23
CA THR A 233 -9.70 -3.78 2.80
C THR A 233 -10.03 -2.59 3.70
N ILE A 234 -9.87 -2.73 5.03
CA ILE A 234 -10.04 -1.61 5.97
C ILE A 234 -8.99 -0.52 5.72
N ALA A 235 -7.74 -0.90 5.49
CA ALA A 235 -6.65 0.02 5.19
C ALA A 235 -6.90 0.81 3.89
N LEU A 236 -7.42 0.18 2.83
CA LEU A 236 -7.81 0.89 1.60
C LEU A 236 -8.83 2.02 1.87
N LEU A 237 -9.80 1.77 2.74
CA LEU A 237 -10.80 2.77 3.12
C LEU A 237 -10.24 3.83 4.07
N LEU A 238 -9.38 3.45 5.02
CA LEU A 238 -8.72 4.38 5.92
C LEU A 238 -7.81 5.35 5.16
N VAL A 239 -6.95 4.83 4.29
CA VAL A 239 -6.07 5.62 3.42
C VAL A 239 -6.88 6.57 2.56
N SER A 240 -7.90 6.04 1.85
CA SER A 240 -8.78 6.87 1.02
C SER A 240 -9.43 7.99 1.84
N GLY A 241 -10.01 7.64 2.99
CA GLY A 241 -10.60 8.58 3.93
C GLY A 241 -9.62 9.64 4.42
N GLY A 242 -8.42 9.23 4.81
CA GLY A 242 -7.31 10.10 5.22
C GLY A 242 -6.94 11.11 4.14
N ILE A 243 -6.86 10.66 2.88
CA ILE A 243 -6.66 11.55 1.74
C ILE A 243 -7.76 12.62 1.68
N PHE A 244 -9.03 12.25 1.79
CA PHE A 244 -10.14 13.23 1.76
C PHE A 244 -10.14 14.15 2.98
N VAL A 245 -10.03 13.60 4.18
CA VAL A 245 -10.10 14.34 5.45
C VAL A 245 -8.97 15.37 5.55
N HIS A 246 -7.74 15.00 5.18
CA HIS A 246 -6.59 15.92 5.24
C HIS A 246 -6.56 16.96 4.14
N ASN A 247 -7.20 16.69 2.99
CA ASN A 247 -7.16 17.60 1.84
C ASN A 247 -8.43 18.43 1.64
N THR A 248 -9.51 18.18 2.40
CA THR A 248 -10.75 18.95 2.30
C THR A 248 -11.07 19.69 3.60
N PRO A 249 -11.18 21.04 3.57
CA PRO A 249 -11.42 21.86 4.77
C PRO A 249 -12.72 21.54 5.53
N TYR A 250 -13.67 20.85 4.89
CA TYR A 250 -15.00 20.56 5.41
C TYR A 250 -15.00 19.60 6.62
N PHE A 251 -13.99 18.74 6.76
CA PHE A 251 -13.95 17.74 7.84
C PHE A 251 -13.23 18.21 9.11
N HIS A 252 -12.51 19.34 9.08
CA HIS A 252 -11.79 19.87 10.24
C HIS A 252 -12.68 20.23 11.44
N GLY A 253 -13.99 20.46 11.24
CA GLY A 253 -14.93 20.73 12.34
C GLY A 253 -15.51 19.48 13.02
N PHE A 254 -15.37 18.29 12.43
CA PHE A 254 -15.92 17.04 12.96
C PHE A 254 -14.90 16.22 13.79
N THR A 255 -13.63 16.60 13.75
CA THR A 255 -12.51 15.86 14.38
C THR A 255 -12.33 16.14 15.88
N GLU A 256 -12.98 17.16 16.44
CA GLU A 256 -12.76 17.55 17.84
C GLU A 256 -13.28 16.52 18.87
N ASN A 257 -14.25 15.68 18.50
CA ASN A 257 -14.91 14.75 19.43
C ASN A 257 -14.86 13.26 19.01
N ILE A 258 -14.34 12.94 17.83
CA ILE A 258 -14.33 11.57 17.29
C ILE A 258 -12.90 11.21 16.87
N PRO A 259 -12.37 10.02 17.24
CA PRO A 259 -11.09 9.53 16.75
C PRO A 259 -10.97 9.61 15.23
N SER A 260 -9.85 10.15 14.72
CA SER A 260 -9.66 10.40 13.28
C SER A 260 -9.85 9.14 12.44
N ILE A 261 -9.36 8.01 12.93
CA ILE A 261 -9.49 6.70 12.28
C ILE A 261 -10.95 6.31 11.96
N ILE A 262 -11.90 6.70 12.80
CA ILE A 262 -13.33 6.42 12.57
C ILE A 262 -13.86 7.33 11.48
N ILE A 263 -13.50 8.61 11.50
CA ILE A 263 -13.93 9.59 10.49
C ILE A 263 -13.36 9.20 9.14
N GLU A 264 -12.06 8.91 9.07
CA GLU A 264 -11.37 8.48 7.87
C GLU A 264 -12.05 7.23 7.29
N PHE A 265 -12.27 6.20 8.09
CA PHE A 265 -12.96 4.99 7.64
C PHE A 265 -14.36 5.29 7.08
N LEU A 266 -15.16 6.10 7.78
CA LEU A 266 -16.52 6.45 7.36
C LEU A 266 -16.52 7.27 6.07
N VAL A 267 -15.63 8.25 5.94
CA VAL A 267 -15.49 9.06 4.73
C VAL A 267 -15.08 8.18 3.55
N GLY A 268 -14.06 7.34 3.73
CA GLY A 268 -13.61 6.40 2.70
C GLY A 268 -14.73 5.44 2.28
N LEU A 269 -15.49 4.90 3.24
CA LEU A 269 -16.62 4.01 2.97
C LEU A 269 -17.75 4.72 2.21
N VAL A 270 -18.15 5.92 2.63
CA VAL A 270 -19.22 6.70 1.98
C VAL A 270 -18.82 7.05 0.56
N VAL A 271 -17.61 7.58 0.38
CA VAL A 271 -17.06 7.89 -0.95
C VAL A 271 -17.01 6.64 -1.81
N GLY A 272 -16.53 5.52 -1.26
CA GLY A 272 -16.44 4.24 -1.97
C GLY A 272 -17.78 3.72 -2.43
N ILE A 273 -18.80 3.74 -1.57
CA ILE A 273 -20.17 3.34 -1.92
C ILE A 273 -20.71 4.24 -3.04
N VAL A 274 -20.53 5.56 -2.93
CA VAL A 274 -21.00 6.52 -3.96
C VAL A 274 -20.33 6.24 -5.30
N VAL A 275 -19.00 6.10 -5.32
CA VAL A 275 -18.24 5.82 -6.55
C VAL A 275 -18.64 4.48 -7.15
N LEU A 276 -18.80 3.44 -6.33
CA LEU A 276 -19.25 2.12 -6.77
C LEU A 276 -20.66 2.14 -7.37
N LEU A 277 -21.59 2.89 -6.78
CA LEU A 277 -22.94 3.07 -7.34
C LEU A 277 -22.91 3.80 -8.68
N ILE A 278 -22.09 4.85 -8.81
CA ILE A 278 -21.90 5.58 -10.08
C ILE A 278 -21.34 4.64 -11.15
N ILE A 279 -20.28 3.90 -10.86
CA ILE A 279 -19.66 2.97 -11.81
C ILE A 279 -20.65 1.90 -12.25
N LYS A 280 -21.38 1.28 -11.32
CA LYS A 280 -22.42 0.29 -11.66
C LYS A 280 -23.54 0.88 -12.50
N LEU A 281 -23.97 2.10 -12.21
CA LEU A 281 -24.98 2.79 -13.00
C LEU A 281 -24.46 3.05 -14.42
N LEU A 282 -23.22 3.54 -14.57
CA LEU A 282 -22.58 3.77 -15.86
C LEU A 282 -22.46 2.48 -16.67
N ILE A 283 -22.01 1.37 -16.06
CA ILE A 283 -21.94 0.06 -16.72
C ILE A 283 -23.33 -0.42 -17.14
N LYS A 284 -24.34 -0.27 -16.28
CA LYS A 284 -25.73 -0.66 -16.60
C LYS A 284 -26.30 0.16 -17.75
N VAL A 285 -26.05 1.46 -17.78
CA VAL A 285 -26.45 2.35 -18.87
C VAL A 285 -25.70 1.96 -20.14
N TRP A 286 -24.38 1.81 -20.09
CA TRP A 286 -23.57 1.47 -21.24
C TRP A 286 -23.95 0.11 -21.85
N THR A 287 -24.13 -0.91 -21.01
CA THR A 287 -24.61 -2.24 -21.47
C THR A 287 -26.01 -2.17 -22.07
N LYS A 288 -26.92 -1.34 -21.53
CA LYS A 288 -28.25 -1.13 -22.11
C LYS A 288 -28.21 -0.43 -23.48
N PHE A 289 -27.23 0.45 -23.72
CA PHE A 289 -27.11 1.19 -24.98
C PHE A 289 -26.23 0.50 -26.04
N PHE A 290 -25.26 -0.33 -25.64
CA PHE A 290 -24.23 -0.87 -26.54
C PHE A 290 -24.15 -2.40 -26.63
N LYS A 291 -24.89 -3.19 -25.82
CA LYS A 291 -25.04 -4.62 -26.13
C LYS A 291 -26.12 -4.79 -27.20
N PRO A 292 -25.81 -5.38 -28.37
CA PRO A 292 -26.85 -5.81 -29.29
C PRO A 292 -27.71 -6.85 -28.58
N SER A 293 -29.03 -6.68 -28.64
CA SER A 293 -29.98 -7.71 -28.25
C SER A 293 -29.77 -8.93 -29.14
N THR A 294 -29.09 -9.95 -28.62
CA THR A 294 -29.20 -11.32 -29.15
C THR A 294 -30.50 -11.93 -28.68
#